data_AF-A0A2A2QGW1-F1
#
_entry.id   AF-A0A2A2QGW1-F1
#
_cell.length_a   1.000
_cell.length_b   1.000
_cell.length_c   1.000
_cell.angle_alpha   90.00
_cell.angle_beta   90.00
_cell.angle_gamma   90.00
#
_symmetry.space_group_name_H-M   'P 1'
#
loop_
_entity.id
_entity.type
_entity.pdbx_description
1 polymer ?
#
loop_
_entity_poly.entity_id
_entity_poly.type
_entity_poly.pdbx_seq_one_letter_code
_entity_poly.pdbx_strand_id
1 'polypeptide(L)' 'MKTISFKVTDEEARAIRQAAKRRRLTVSEFLRRRAAGTESPGGAVEKVRCEFTGAEIFAPLTGTSLLTSEQVREMLADFP' A
#
# COMPACT_ATOMS: atom_id res chain seq x y z
N MET A 1 -3.30 -18.97 -19.46
CA MET A 1 -2.18 -18.29 -18.77
C MET A 1 -1.56 -17.32 -19.76
N LYS A 2 -1.38 -16.04 -19.43
CA LYS A 2 -0.76 -15.05 -20.34
C LYS A 2 0.66 -14.74 -19.86
N THR A 3 1.62 -14.74 -20.77
CA THR A 3 3.04 -14.44 -20.48
C THR A 3 3.35 -13.01 -20.92
N ILE A 4 3.98 -12.26 -20.03
CA ILE A 4 4.50 -10.92 -20.32
C ILE A 4 6.03 -11.03 -20.35
N SER A 5 6.63 -10.63 -21.46
CA SER A 5 8.07 -10.62 -21.66
C SER A 5 8.51 -9.26 -22.17
N PHE A 6 9.55 -8.71 -21.57
CA PHE A 6 10.12 -7.43 -21.94
C PHE A 6 11.65 -7.53 -21.86
N LYS A 7 12.32 -6.71 -22.65
CA LYS A 7 13.78 -6.62 -22.64
C LYS A 7 14.20 -5.65 -21.55
N VAL A 8 15.30 -5.99 -20.88
CA VAL A 8 15.96 -5.14 -19.89
C VAL A 8 17.45 -5.17 -20.14
N THR A 9 18.14 -4.14 -19.71
CA THR A 9 19.60 -4.16 -19.63
C THR A 9 20.07 -5.08 -18.50
N ASP A 10 21.35 -5.45 -18.52
CA ASP A 10 21.94 -6.25 -17.43
C ASP A 10 21.90 -5.51 -16.09
N GLU A 11 22.05 -4.19 -16.10
CA GLU A 11 21.98 -3.34 -14.91
C GLU A 11 20.58 -3.34 -14.31
N GLU A 12 19.55 -3.19 -15.15
CA GLU A 12 18.14 -3.28 -14.74
C GLU A 12 17.82 -4.67 -14.18
N ALA A 13 18.27 -5.74 -14.85
CA ALA A 13 18.07 -7.11 -14.38
C ALA A 13 18.68 -7.33 -12.99
N ARG A 14 19.88 -6.79 -12.74
CA ARG A 14 20.54 -6.84 -11.43
C ARG A 14 19.76 -6.05 -10.39
N ALA A 15 19.34 -4.82 -10.71
CA ALA A 15 18.57 -3.97 -9.81
C ALA A 15 17.22 -4.62 -9.41
N ILE A 16 16.50 -5.20 -10.38
CA ILE A 16 15.24 -5.92 -10.15
C ILE A 16 15.46 -7.11 -9.20
N ARG A 17 16.48 -7.94 -9.44
CA ARG A 17 16.79 -9.08 -8.58
C ARG A 17 17.13 -8.65 -7.15
N GLN A 18 17.92 -7.60 -6.99
CA GLN A 18 18.26 -7.07 -5.66
C GLN A 18 17.02 -6.51 -4.93
N ALA A 19 16.14 -5.80 -5.64
CA ALA A 19 14.90 -5.29 -5.08
C ALA A 19 13.96 -6.42 -4.61
N ALA A 20 13.78 -7.46 -5.43
CA ALA A 20 13.03 -8.65 -5.07
C ALA A 20 13.62 -9.36 -3.85
N LYS A 21 14.96 -9.53 -3.81
CA LYS A 21 15.69 -10.15 -2.70
C LYS A 21 15.49 -9.40 -1.38
N ARG A 22 15.58 -8.06 -1.39
CA ARG A 22 15.36 -7.22 -0.20
C ARG A 22 13.97 -7.41 0.40
N ARG A 23 12.97 -7.71 -0.42
CA ARG A 23 11.58 -7.96 0.00
C ARG A 23 11.27 -9.44 0.23
N ARG A 24 12.26 -10.33 0.11
CA ARG A 24 12.11 -11.80 0.21
C ARG A 24 11.05 -12.35 -0.76
N LEU A 25 10.97 -11.76 -1.95
CA LEU A 25 10.05 -12.18 -3.02
C LEU A 25 10.82 -12.78 -4.20
N THR A 26 10.14 -13.60 -5.00
CA THR A 26 10.64 -14.00 -6.32
C THR A 26 10.55 -12.81 -7.29
N VAL A 27 11.37 -12.80 -8.34
CA VAL A 27 11.38 -11.71 -9.34
C VAL A 27 10.01 -11.58 -10.01
N SER A 28 9.39 -12.70 -10.39
CA SER A 28 8.08 -12.71 -11.03
C SER A 28 6.98 -12.14 -10.12
N GLU A 29 7.00 -12.49 -8.83
CA GLU A 29 6.02 -11.97 -7.87
C GLU A 29 6.25 -10.49 -7.56
N PHE A 30 7.51 -10.07 -7.41
CA PHE A 30 7.88 -8.67 -7.25
C PHE A 30 7.38 -7.80 -8.43
N LEU A 31 7.63 -8.25 -9.66
CA LEU A 31 7.16 -7.54 -10.86
C LEU A 31 5.63 -7.56 -10.97
N ARG A 32 4.97 -8.67 -10.62
CA ARG A 32 3.51 -8.79 -10.62
C ARG A 32 2.87 -7.77 -9.68
N ARG A 33 3.32 -7.69 -8.42
CA ARG A 33 2.76 -6.76 -7.42
C ARG A 33 2.94 -5.30 -7.84
N ARG A 34 4.09 -4.98 -8.43
CA ARG A 34 4.39 -3.64 -8.92
C ARG A 34 3.56 -3.27 -10.14
N ALA A 35 3.38 -4.19 -11.09
CA ALA A 35 2.56 -3.97 -12.28
C ALA A 35 1.04 -3.93 -11.98
N ALA A 36 0.58 -4.70 -11.00
CA ALA A 36 -0.82 -4.75 -10.59
C ALA A 36 -1.24 -3.60 -9.66
N GLY A 37 -0.33 -2.68 -9.31
CA GLY A 37 -0.61 -1.60 -8.35
C GLY A 37 -0.94 -2.08 -6.93
N THR A 38 -0.70 -3.35 -6.62
CA THR A 38 -0.92 -3.92 -5.28
C THR A 38 0.17 -3.49 -4.31
N GLU A 39 1.29 -2.98 -4.82
CA GLU A 39 2.13 -2.06 -4.05
C GLU A 39 1.37 -0.74 -3.89
N SER A 40 0.37 -0.73 -3.01
CA SER A 40 0.03 0.51 -2.33
C SER A 40 1.36 1.03 -1.77
N PRO A 41 1.71 2.31 -1.98
CA PRO A 41 2.69 2.92 -1.10
C PRO A 41 2.05 2.80 0.27
N GLY A 42 2.43 1.77 1.02
CA GLY A 42 2.27 1.76 2.46
C GLY A 42 3.13 2.92 2.91
N GLY A 43 2.60 4.13 2.81
CA GLY A 43 3.10 5.27 3.56
C GLY A 43 3.25 4.76 4.97
N ALA A 44 4.41 5.03 5.58
CA ALA A 44 4.60 4.69 6.97
C ALA A 44 3.36 5.19 7.72
N VAL A 45 2.65 4.29 8.41
CA VAL A 45 1.49 4.68 9.20
C VAL A 45 2.04 5.57 10.30
N GLU A 46 1.90 6.87 10.12
CA GLU A 46 2.40 7.84 11.08
C GLU A 46 1.48 7.82 12.29
N LYS A 47 2.07 7.98 13.47
CA LYS A 47 1.30 8.19 14.70
C LYS A 47 1.25 9.67 15.00
N VAL A 48 0.06 10.19 15.22
CA VAL A 48 -0.18 11.59 15.55
C VAL A 48 -0.95 11.69 16.86
N ARG A 49 -0.74 12.79 17.59
CA ARG A 49 -1.52 13.06 18.80
C ARG A 49 -2.79 13.79 18.43
N CYS A 50 -3.94 13.26 18.81
CA CYS A 50 -5.23 13.90 18.61
C CYS A 50 -5.33 15.18 19.44
N GLU A 51 -5.61 16.32 18.82
CA GLU A 51 -5.73 17.61 19.51
C GLU A 51 -6.92 17.66 20.47
N PHE A 52 -7.99 16.92 20.18
CA PHE A 52 -9.22 16.94 20.97
C PHE A 52 -9.19 16.01 22.18
N THR A 53 -8.57 14.82 22.04
CA THR A 53 -8.57 13.79 23.09
C THR A 53 -7.21 13.60 23.75
N GLY A 54 -6.15 14.15 23.16
CA GLY A 54 -4.78 13.95 23.60
C GLY A 54 -4.22 12.55 23.34
N ALA A 55 -5.01 11.62 22.77
CA ALA A 55 -4.62 10.24 22.50
C ALA A 55 -3.67 10.13 21.30
N GLU A 56 -2.80 9.12 21.31
CA GLU A 56 -1.97 8.76 20.17
C GLU A 56 -2.80 7.90 19.19
N ILE A 57 -2.98 8.38 17.97
CA ILE A 57 -3.79 7.74 16.91
C ILE A 57 -2.97 7.59 15.64
N PHE A 58 -3.44 6.79 14.69
CA PHE A 58 -2.83 6.70 13.37
C PHE A 58 -3.29 7.86 12.47
N ALA A 59 -2.35 8.44 11.73
CA ALA A 59 -2.62 9.47 10.73
C ALA A 59 -3.46 8.90 9.57
N PRO A 60 -4.31 9.72 8.95
CA PRO A 60 -5.01 9.32 7.75
C PRO A 60 -4.00 9.06 6.62
N LEU A 61 -4.30 8.06 5.78
CA LEU A 61 -3.51 7.80 4.58
C LEU A 61 -3.63 8.99 3.63
N THR A 62 -2.50 9.45 3.10
CA THR A 62 -2.48 10.55 2.13
C THR A 62 -3.38 10.23 0.93
N GLY A 63 -4.36 11.10 0.67
CA GLY A 63 -5.31 10.94 -0.43
C GLY A 63 -6.57 10.14 -0.09
N THR A 64 -6.74 9.66 1.15
CA THR A 64 -8.06 9.16 1.60
C THR A 64 -8.99 10.31 1.96
N SER A 65 -10.26 10.19 1.55
CA SER A 65 -11.32 11.12 1.93
C SER A 65 -11.63 11.00 3.42
N LEU A 66 -11.89 12.12 4.07
CA LEU A 66 -12.39 12.14 5.45
C LEU A 66 -13.76 11.45 5.52
N LEU A 67 -13.95 10.64 6.57
CA LEU A 67 -15.25 10.03 6.86
C LEU A 67 -16.22 11.08 7.41
N THR A 68 -17.45 11.11 6.89
CA THR A 68 -18.53 11.93 7.41
C THR A 68 -19.39 11.15 8.40
N SER A 69 -20.12 11.85 9.27
CA SER A 69 -21.05 11.22 10.22
C SER A 69 -22.15 10.41 9.53
N GLU A 70 -22.57 10.80 8.33
CA GLU A 70 -23.55 10.06 7.53
C GLU A 70 -22.98 8.72 7.06
N GLN A 71 -21.74 8.73 6.54
CA GLN A 71 -21.04 7.52 6.13
C GLN A 71 -20.82 6.57 7.30
N VAL A 72 -20.44 7.09 8.47
CA VAL A 72 -20.28 6.26 9.68
C VAL A 72 -21.61 5.65 10.12
N ARG A 73 -22.71 6.40 10.04
CA ARG A 73 -24.05 5.88 10.37
C ARG A 73 -24.49 4.78 9.40
N GLU A 74 -24.22 4.94 8.11
CA GLU A 74 -24.50 3.92 7.11
C GLU A 74 -23.66 2.66 7.34
N MET A 75 -22.36 2.79 7.64
CA MET A 75 -21.47 1.66 7.93
C MET A 75 -21.89 0.86 9.18
N LEU A 76 -22.49 1.53 10.15
CA LEU A 76 -22.94 0.93 11.41
C LEU A 76 -24.44 0.64 11.42
N ALA A 77 -25.12 0.70 10.28
CA ALA A 77 -26.57 0.52 10.21
C ALA A 77 -27.03 -0.85 10.73
N ASP A 78 -26.21 -1.89 10.55
CA ASP A 78 -26.47 -3.26 11.00
C ASP A 78 -25.84 -3.59 12.36
N PHE A 79 -25.19 -2.62 13.01
CA PHE A 79 -24.61 -2.82 14.33
C PHE A 79 -25.71 -2.65 15.40
N PRO A 80 -25.89 -3.63 16.32
CA PRO A 80 -26.98 -3.63 17.29
C PRO A 80 -26.89 -2.48 18.31
#